data_AF-A0AAN8VFD7-F1
#
_entry.id   AF-A0AAN8VFD7-F1
#
_cell.length_a   1.000
_cell.length_b   1.000
_cell.length_c   1.000
_cell.angle_alpha   90.00
_cell.angle_beta   90.00
_cell.angle_gamma   90.00
#
_symmetry.space_group_name_H-M   'P 1'
#
loop_
_entity.id
_entity.type
_entity.pdbx_description
1 polymer ?
#
loop_
_entity_poly.entity_id
_entity_poly.type
_entity_poly.pdbx_seq_one_letter_code
_entity_poly.pdbx_strand_id
1 'polypeptide(L)'
;MFEQRKGSAACKRLFSYGNQNIKRLAILASSCLLLFLILRQFPLTSERASGLFASIDKCKSFPLGDLNCFSVTRNSSEAISNEKQEDVGKERKDVSVDVTKHEDVGEKRKDVSVDVAKYDSCHGKYIYMHNLPIQFNDYFIKNCKDMCCPFTFMCEYFSNLGLGSEIRNKKVLTKTGWFDTNQFALELIFHNRMKNYKCLTHNSSLASAIYVPFYAGLDIGRYLWNFNTSIRDTNTFQLIKWLRQQPEWKYMFGKDHFLVLGRISWDFVRHDDVDSAWGNKLMILPESKNMTFLSIESTAFTRNDFAIPYPTFFHPSRDKEVFDWQNRMRRLERKNLFCFAGAPRPESKDSVRGEIIEQCQASRANCKLLDCDWRPNSDCYNPAKIMKLFESSNFCLQPPGDSYTRKSTFDSIVAGCIPVFFHPGSAYIQYIWHLPKNYSKYSVYIPEYLVREKNVSIEKVLLGISEKEVSRMREEVVRLIPKVIYSNPASRLETVEDAFDKAVKGVVERVEKRRRESREGKDSSMDFPEGASWKYYLTGTTGKHEWDRFFYPAAAAETSSSMS
;
A
#
# COMPACT_ATOMS: atom_id res chain seq x y z
N MET A 1 -29.55 37.72 1.23
CA MET A 1 -28.08 37.68 1.17
C MET A 1 -27.48 38.83 2.00
N PHE A 2 -27.50 38.79 3.34
CA PHE A 2 -26.71 39.78 4.13
C PHE A 2 -26.33 39.41 5.59
N GLU A 3 -26.50 38.16 6.06
CA GLU A 3 -26.35 37.87 7.51
C GLU A 3 -25.28 36.83 7.90
N GLN A 4 -24.72 36.05 6.96
CA GLN A 4 -23.68 35.06 7.27
C GLN A 4 -22.24 35.61 7.37
N ARG A 5 -22.02 36.93 7.21
CA ARG A 5 -20.66 37.52 7.18
C ARG A 5 -20.12 38.03 8.53
N LYS A 6 -20.90 38.06 9.61
CA LYS A 6 -20.42 38.54 10.93
C LYS A 6 -19.72 37.45 11.79
N GLY A 7 -20.11 36.17 11.66
CA GLY A 7 -19.56 35.09 12.50
C GLY A 7 -18.06 34.81 12.32
N SER A 8 -17.54 34.88 11.09
CA SER A 8 -16.14 34.53 10.80
C SER A 8 -15.10 35.48 11.41
N ALA A 9 -15.48 36.71 11.79
CA ALA A 9 -14.56 37.70 12.33
C ALA A 9 -14.28 37.48 13.84
N ALA A 10 -15.27 37.03 14.60
CA ALA A 10 -15.14 36.78 16.04
C ALA A 10 -14.23 35.58 16.34
N CYS A 11 -14.47 34.45 15.66
CA CYS A 11 -13.71 33.22 15.86
C CYS A 11 -12.20 33.39 15.57
N LYS A 12 -11.84 34.18 14.53
CA LYS A 12 -10.43 34.50 14.23
C LYS A 12 -9.74 35.37 15.28
N ARG A 13 -10.47 36.22 16.02
CA ARG A 13 -9.90 37.00 17.14
C ARG A 13 -9.62 36.13 18.36
N LEU A 14 -10.53 35.20 18.69
CA LEU A 14 -10.36 34.26 19.80
C LEU A 14 -9.12 33.36 19.64
N PHE A 15 -8.93 32.78 18.45
CA PHE A 15 -7.73 31.97 18.15
C PHE A 15 -6.42 32.76 18.27
N SER A 16 -6.41 34.05 17.90
CA SER A 16 -5.24 34.92 18.06
C SER A 16 -4.92 35.22 19.53
N TYR A 17 -5.93 35.37 20.38
CA TYR A 17 -5.76 35.66 21.80
C TYR A 17 -5.25 34.45 22.59
N GLY A 18 -5.81 33.25 22.34
CA GLY A 18 -5.39 32.02 23.02
C GLY A 18 -3.91 31.69 22.80
N ASN A 19 -3.42 31.85 21.57
CA ASN A 19 -2.03 31.53 21.21
C ASN A 19 -0.99 32.46 21.88
N GLN A 20 -1.33 33.73 22.12
CA GLN A 20 -0.45 34.63 22.90
C GLN A 20 -0.39 34.23 24.38
N ASN A 21 -1.50 33.81 24.98
CA ASN A 21 -1.52 33.38 26.38
C ASN A 21 -0.74 32.07 26.60
N ILE A 22 -0.85 31.10 25.70
CA ILE A 22 -0.06 29.85 25.76
C ILE A 22 1.45 30.16 25.70
N LYS A 23 1.89 31.06 24.82
CA LYS A 23 3.29 31.49 24.77
C LYS A 23 3.75 32.21 26.04
N ARG A 24 2.88 33.03 26.65
CA ARG A 24 3.17 33.68 27.95
C ARG A 24 3.28 32.68 29.09
N LEU A 25 2.41 31.66 29.16
CA LEU A 25 2.54 30.57 30.14
C LEU A 25 3.83 29.78 29.94
N ALA A 26 4.21 29.43 28.70
CA ALA A 26 5.45 28.71 28.42
C ALA A 26 6.70 29.50 28.84
N ILE A 27 6.72 30.82 28.60
CA ILE A 27 7.79 31.71 29.06
C ILE A 27 7.82 31.79 30.59
N LEU A 28 6.67 31.99 31.26
CA LEU A 28 6.60 32.04 32.73
C LEU A 28 7.06 30.72 33.37
N ALA A 29 6.63 29.57 32.85
CA ALA A 29 7.07 28.25 33.33
C ALA A 29 8.59 28.07 33.16
N SER A 30 9.14 28.49 32.01
CA SER A 30 10.59 28.43 31.75
C SER A 30 11.39 29.34 32.69
N SER A 31 10.91 30.56 32.93
CA SER A 31 11.54 31.50 33.88
C SER A 31 11.47 31.01 35.32
N CYS A 32 10.35 30.41 35.75
CA CYS A 32 10.23 29.79 37.06
C CYS A 32 11.19 28.61 37.23
N LEU A 33 11.33 27.74 36.20
CA LEU A 33 12.26 26.61 36.23
C LEU A 33 13.71 27.09 36.30
N LEU A 34 14.07 28.15 35.55
CA LEU A 34 15.40 28.75 35.57
C LEU A 34 15.72 29.39 36.94
N LEU A 35 14.77 30.10 37.55
CA LEU A 35 14.92 30.59 38.93
C LEU A 35 15.14 29.43 39.92
N PHE A 36 14.38 28.34 39.79
CA PHE A 36 14.50 27.17 40.67
C PHE A 36 15.87 26.48 40.56
N LEU A 37 16.49 26.50 39.38
CA LEU A 37 17.84 25.98 39.14
C LEU A 37 18.91 26.92 39.70
N ILE A 38 18.79 28.23 39.48
CA ILE A 38 19.71 29.24 40.03
C ILE A 38 19.71 29.23 41.57
N LEU A 39 18.53 29.18 42.18
CA LEU A 39 18.36 29.07 43.64
C LEU A 39 18.84 27.73 44.22
N ARG A 40 19.03 26.69 43.37
CA ARG A 40 19.68 25.43 43.76
C ARG A 40 21.20 25.45 43.67
N GLN A 41 21.79 26.37 42.90
CA GLN A 41 23.24 26.47 42.71
C GLN A 41 23.89 27.54 43.61
N PHE A 42 23.14 28.54 44.07
CA PHE A 42 23.64 29.59 44.95
C PHE A 42 22.77 29.74 46.21
N PRO A 43 23.14 29.13 47.35
CA PRO A 43 22.48 29.36 48.63
C PRO A 43 22.82 30.76 49.15
N LEU A 44 21.95 31.73 48.89
CA LEU A 44 22.09 33.10 49.41
C LEU A 44 21.97 33.10 50.93
N THR A 45 23.02 33.55 51.61
CA THR A 45 23.05 33.73 53.06
C THR A 45 22.11 34.85 53.51
N SER A 46 21.64 34.76 54.76
CA SER A 46 20.70 35.71 55.36
C SER A 46 21.20 37.17 55.31
N GLU A 47 20.57 38.00 54.46
CA GLU A 47 19.89 39.26 54.86
C GLU A 47 19.43 40.07 53.61
N ARG A 48 18.20 39.81 53.14
CA ARG A 48 17.27 40.70 52.36
C ARG A 48 16.19 39.88 51.64
N ALA A 49 15.30 39.25 52.41
CA ALA A 49 14.17 38.46 51.89
C ALA A 49 12.80 39.17 52.00
N SER A 50 12.80 40.48 52.24
CA SER A 50 11.60 41.32 52.41
C SER A 50 11.21 42.04 51.11
N GLY A 51 10.58 41.31 50.19
CA GLY A 51 10.03 41.90 48.95
C GLY A 51 9.44 40.91 47.94
N LEU A 52 9.89 39.65 47.93
CA LEU A 52 9.54 38.70 46.87
C LEU A 52 8.24 37.90 47.10
N PHE A 53 7.69 37.88 48.32
CA PHE A 53 6.52 37.06 48.67
C PHE A 53 5.16 37.63 48.21
N ALA A 54 5.10 38.88 47.75
CA ALA A 54 3.84 39.59 47.45
C ALA A 54 3.15 39.23 46.12
N SER A 55 3.50 38.12 45.46
CA SER A 55 2.92 37.73 44.16
C SER A 55 2.36 36.29 44.08
N ILE A 56 2.43 35.49 45.15
CA ILE A 56 1.97 34.09 45.11
C ILE A 56 0.45 33.96 45.34
N ASP A 57 -0.16 34.78 46.20
CA ASP A 57 -1.57 34.62 46.61
C ASP A 57 -2.63 35.03 45.57
N LYS A 58 -2.24 35.55 44.40
CA LYS A 58 -3.20 35.85 43.30
C LYS A 58 -3.61 34.66 42.43
N CYS A 59 -3.14 33.44 42.74
CA CYS A 59 -3.49 32.22 42.00
C CYS A 59 -4.61 31.36 42.64
N LYS A 60 -5.32 31.85 43.67
CA LYS A 60 -6.28 31.05 44.48
C LYS A 60 -7.77 31.19 44.10
N SER A 61 -8.13 31.82 42.99
CA SER A 61 -9.55 32.04 42.65
C SER A 61 -9.86 32.12 41.14
N PHE A 62 -10.25 30.99 40.54
CA PHE A 62 -11.32 30.85 39.53
C PHE A 62 -11.71 29.34 39.45
N PRO A 63 -12.97 28.97 39.16
CA PRO A 63 -13.46 27.61 39.40
C PRO A 63 -13.25 26.65 38.21
N LEU A 64 -13.16 25.36 38.52
CA LEU A 64 -13.29 24.27 37.55
C LEU A 64 -14.77 23.91 37.36
N GLY A 65 -15.16 23.58 36.13
CA GLY A 65 -16.50 23.10 35.77
C GLY A 65 -16.40 21.83 34.92
N ASP A 66 -17.39 20.95 35.03
CA ASP A 66 -17.28 19.53 34.71
C ASP A 66 -17.03 19.16 33.24
N LEU A 67 -16.27 18.08 33.05
CA LEU A 67 -16.44 17.14 31.94
C LEU A 67 -15.98 15.74 32.42
N ASN A 68 -16.95 14.93 32.84
CA ASN A 68 -16.70 13.58 33.36
C ASN A 68 -16.20 12.61 32.28
N CYS A 69 -15.05 11.99 32.53
CA CYS A 69 -14.66 10.77 31.82
C CYS A 69 -15.31 9.55 32.50
N PHE A 70 -16.01 8.71 31.74
CA PHE A 70 -16.50 7.43 32.26
C PHE A 70 -15.32 6.49 32.53
N SER A 71 -15.15 6.09 33.79
CA SER A 71 -14.21 5.05 34.20
C SER A 71 -14.87 3.67 34.20
N VAL A 72 -14.15 2.65 33.72
CA VAL A 72 -14.58 1.26 33.83
C VAL A 72 -14.05 0.70 35.15
N THR A 73 -14.95 0.47 36.11
CA THR A 73 -14.58 -0.17 37.39
C THR A 73 -14.52 -1.69 37.25
N ARG A 74 -13.45 -2.29 37.79
CA ARG A 74 -13.46 -3.71 38.21
C ARG A 74 -13.99 -3.80 39.64
N ASN A 75 -14.74 -4.85 39.95
CA ASN A 75 -14.63 -5.57 41.22
C ASN A 75 -15.24 -6.97 41.08
N SER A 76 -14.98 -7.84 42.07
CA SER A 76 -15.25 -9.28 42.07
C SER A 76 -16.12 -9.70 43.25
N SER A 77 -16.69 -10.93 43.20
CA SER A 77 -17.21 -11.73 44.34
C SER A 77 -18.40 -11.11 45.14
N GLU A 78 -19.43 -11.80 45.66
CA GLU A 78 -19.95 -13.20 45.61
C GLU A 78 -21.41 -13.20 46.22
N ALA A 79 -22.20 -14.27 46.48
CA ALA A 79 -22.07 -15.74 46.42
C ALA A 79 -23.47 -16.45 46.45
N ILE A 80 -23.49 -17.76 46.12
CA ILE A 80 -24.39 -18.85 46.61
C ILE A 80 -25.93 -18.67 46.58
N SER A 81 -26.61 -19.46 45.72
CA SER A 81 -27.59 -20.54 46.05
C SER A 81 -28.22 -21.06 44.73
N ASN A 82 -28.12 -22.34 44.34
CA ASN A 82 -28.64 -23.63 44.86
C ASN A 82 -30.05 -24.01 44.38
N GLU A 83 -30.23 -25.31 44.12
CA GLU A 83 -31.45 -26.03 43.65
C GLU A 83 -31.80 -25.90 42.15
N LYS A 84 -32.28 -26.96 41.46
CA LYS A 84 -32.24 -28.42 41.72
C LYS A 84 -32.38 -29.18 40.37
N GLN A 85 -32.07 -30.48 40.37
CA GLN A 85 -32.19 -31.37 39.22
C GLN A 85 -33.27 -32.42 39.49
N GLU A 86 -34.20 -32.62 38.54
CA GLU A 86 -35.16 -33.74 38.53
C GLU A 86 -35.49 -34.14 37.08
N ASP A 87 -35.80 -35.42 36.87
CA ASP A 87 -35.95 -36.07 35.54
C ASP A 87 -37.11 -37.07 35.57
N VAL A 88 -38.10 -36.91 34.66
CA VAL A 88 -39.18 -37.88 34.44
C VAL A 88 -39.61 -37.95 32.96
N GLY A 89 -38.90 -38.78 32.18
CA GLY A 89 -39.47 -39.99 31.55
C GLY A 89 -40.58 -39.96 30.45
N LYS A 90 -40.29 -40.68 29.35
CA LYS A 90 -41.21 -41.29 28.34
C LYS A 90 -41.93 -40.33 27.37
N GLU A 91 -42.24 -40.70 26.12
CA GLU A 91 -42.47 -42.05 25.53
C GLU A 91 -41.61 -42.39 24.29
N ARG A 92 -41.65 -43.67 23.88
CA ARG A 92 -41.24 -44.15 22.54
C ARG A 92 -42.44 -44.23 21.61
N LYS A 93 -42.21 -44.10 20.30
CA LYS A 93 -42.90 -44.93 19.29
C LYS A 93 -41.89 -45.45 18.26
N ASP A 94 -41.69 -46.75 18.28
CA ASP A 94 -40.97 -47.49 17.24
C ASP A 94 -41.89 -47.67 16.02
N VAL A 95 -41.37 -47.48 14.80
CA VAL A 95 -41.98 -47.95 13.54
C VAL A 95 -40.86 -48.52 12.67
N SER A 96 -41.04 -49.73 12.17
CA SER A 96 -40.06 -50.48 11.39
C SER A 96 -40.75 -51.40 10.39
N VAL A 97 -40.00 -51.87 9.38
CA VAL A 97 -40.46 -52.79 8.30
C VAL A 97 -41.40 -52.03 7.31
N ASP A 98 -41.19 -52.08 6.00
CA ASP A 98 -41.02 -53.30 5.20
C ASP A 98 -39.96 -53.24 4.08
N VAL A 99 -39.57 -54.42 3.59
CA VAL A 99 -38.52 -54.66 2.59
C VAL A 99 -39.06 -55.51 1.45
N THR A 100 -39.25 -54.92 0.28
CA THR A 100 -39.59 -55.65 -0.96
C THR A 100 -38.40 -55.67 -1.92
N LYS A 101 -38.07 -56.86 -2.42
CA LYS A 101 -37.08 -57.09 -3.49
C LYS A 101 -37.82 -57.23 -4.81
N HIS A 102 -37.34 -56.55 -5.85
CA HIS A 102 -37.37 -56.87 -7.28
C HIS A 102 -36.47 -55.79 -7.92
N GLU A 103 -35.62 -56.00 -8.90
CA GLU A 103 -35.00 -57.12 -9.61
C GLU A 103 -34.02 -56.44 -10.60
N ASP A 104 -33.05 -57.14 -11.18
CA ASP A 104 -31.94 -56.49 -11.89
C ASP A 104 -32.17 -56.33 -13.41
N VAL A 105 -32.18 -55.09 -13.90
CA VAL A 105 -32.25 -54.76 -15.34
C VAL A 105 -31.23 -53.66 -15.65
N GLY A 106 -30.05 -54.08 -16.11
CA GLY A 106 -28.93 -53.18 -16.38
C GLY A 106 -29.12 -52.29 -17.61
N GLU A 107 -29.34 -50.99 -17.40
CA GLU A 107 -29.29 -49.98 -18.47
C GLU A 107 -27.93 -49.26 -18.49
N LYS A 108 -27.33 -49.17 -19.69
CA LYS A 108 -26.02 -48.55 -19.89
C LYS A 108 -26.09 -47.03 -19.78
N ARG A 109 -25.87 -46.49 -18.58
CA ARG A 109 -25.56 -45.05 -18.41
C ARG A 109 -24.32 -44.69 -19.24
N LYS A 110 -24.54 -43.99 -20.35
CA LYS A 110 -23.47 -43.37 -21.14
C LYS A 110 -22.73 -42.34 -20.28
N ASP A 111 -21.44 -42.21 -20.53
CA ASP A 111 -20.54 -41.34 -19.78
C ASP A 111 -20.73 -39.87 -20.20
N VAL A 112 -21.58 -39.12 -19.46
CA VAL A 112 -21.86 -37.70 -19.71
C VAL A 112 -20.94 -36.83 -18.86
N SER A 113 -19.62 -36.98 -19.04
CA SER A 113 -18.58 -36.28 -18.26
C SER A 113 -17.67 -35.36 -19.08
N VAL A 114 -17.70 -35.45 -20.42
CA VAL A 114 -16.62 -34.90 -21.28
C VAL A 114 -16.85 -33.46 -21.76
N ASP A 115 -18.10 -33.03 -22.02
CA ASP A 115 -18.35 -31.75 -22.75
C ASP A 115 -18.60 -30.51 -21.87
N VAL A 116 -18.96 -30.67 -20.59
CA VAL A 116 -19.33 -29.53 -19.71
C VAL A 116 -18.15 -28.58 -19.47
N ALA A 117 -16.93 -29.12 -19.34
CA ALA A 117 -15.71 -28.34 -19.10
C ALA A 117 -15.34 -27.37 -20.24
N LYS A 118 -15.97 -27.50 -21.41
CA LYS A 118 -15.66 -26.70 -22.61
C LYS A 118 -16.44 -25.38 -22.70
N TYR A 119 -17.50 -25.22 -21.91
CA TYR A 119 -18.41 -24.07 -21.97
C TYR A 119 -18.28 -23.09 -20.79
N ASP A 120 -17.69 -23.49 -19.66
CA ASP A 120 -17.47 -22.56 -18.55
C ASP A 120 -16.26 -21.65 -18.81
N SER A 121 -16.54 -20.37 -19.09
CA SER A 121 -15.53 -19.32 -19.25
C SER A 121 -14.69 -19.04 -17.98
N CYS A 122 -15.15 -19.48 -16.81
CA CYS A 122 -14.48 -19.36 -15.51
C CYS A 122 -13.67 -20.59 -15.10
N HIS A 123 -13.63 -21.65 -15.92
CA HIS A 123 -12.86 -22.85 -15.63
C HIS A 123 -11.37 -22.50 -15.43
N GLY A 124 -10.80 -22.97 -14.33
CA GLY A 124 -9.41 -22.64 -13.94
C GLY A 124 -9.18 -21.18 -13.53
N LYS A 125 -10.23 -20.40 -13.24
CA LYS A 125 -10.15 -18.96 -12.87
C LYS A 125 -10.99 -18.59 -11.65
N TYR A 126 -11.64 -19.55 -11.01
CA TYR A 126 -12.51 -19.30 -9.88
C TYR A 126 -11.71 -18.82 -8.65
N ILE A 127 -12.20 -17.77 -8.01
CA ILE A 127 -11.65 -17.25 -6.75
C ILE A 127 -12.71 -17.41 -5.66
N TYR A 128 -12.35 -18.06 -4.56
CA TYR A 128 -13.11 -18.00 -3.32
C TYR A 128 -12.59 -16.84 -2.47
N MET A 129 -13.47 -16.13 -1.77
CA MET A 129 -13.08 -15.02 -0.90
C MET A 129 -13.53 -15.30 0.54
N HIS A 130 -12.59 -15.28 1.47
CA HIS A 130 -12.87 -15.52 2.89
C HIS A 130 -13.76 -14.41 3.46
N ASN A 131 -14.85 -14.81 4.12
CA ASN A 131 -15.73 -13.89 4.86
C ASN A 131 -15.11 -13.59 6.24
N LEU A 132 -14.13 -12.68 6.26
CA LEU A 132 -13.38 -12.35 7.47
C LEU A 132 -14.24 -11.60 8.53
N PRO A 133 -13.99 -11.84 9.83
CA PRO A 133 -14.49 -10.97 10.90
C PRO A 133 -14.17 -9.48 10.67
N ILE A 134 -15.11 -8.60 11.00
CA ILE A 134 -15.09 -7.17 10.63
C ILE A 134 -13.82 -6.41 11.08
N GLN A 135 -13.14 -6.88 12.14
CA GLN A 135 -11.88 -6.32 12.64
C GLN A 135 -10.74 -6.33 11.61
N PHE A 136 -10.86 -7.15 10.57
CA PHE A 136 -9.84 -7.30 9.52
C PHE A 136 -10.11 -6.41 8.28
N ASN A 137 -11.27 -5.78 8.14
CA ASN A 137 -11.57 -4.94 6.96
C ASN A 137 -12.59 -3.84 7.24
N ASP A 138 -13.84 -4.21 7.48
CA ASP A 138 -14.99 -3.32 7.57
C ASP A 138 -14.89 -2.32 8.74
N TYR A 139 -14.20 -2.71 9.81
CA TYR A 139 -13.83 -1.84 10.94
C TYR A 139 -13.07 -0.59 10.46
N PHE A 140 -12.07 -0.76 9.58
CA PHE A 140 -11.24 0.35 9.08
C PHE A 140 -12.04 1.36 8.24
N ILE A 141 -13.06 0.90 7.51
CA ILE A 141 -13.96 1.77 6.75
C ILE A 141 -14.87 2.56 7.72
N LYS A 142 -15.45 1.87 8.72
CA LYS A 142 -16.37 2.47 9.70
C LYS A 142 -15.66 3.45 10.64
N ASN A 143 -14.43 3.14 11.02
CA ASN A 143 -13.57 3.90 11.93
C ASN A 143 -12.48 4.71 11.20
N CYS A 144 -12.72 5.11 9.94
CA CYS A 144 -11.77 5.84 9.09
C CYS A 144 -11.25 7.16 9.69
N LYS A 145 -11.97 7.73 10.67
CA LYS A 145 -11.58 8.94 11.42
C LYS A 145 -10.48 8.67 12.44
N ASP A 146 -10.45 7.46 12.97
CA ASP A 146 -9.52 7.00 14.00
C ASP A 146 -8.20 6.49 13.36
N MET A 147 -8.17 6.38 12.03
CA MET A 147 -7.01 6.00 11.22
C MET A 147 -6.06 7.18 10.98
N CYS A 148 -5.66 7.82 12.08
CA CYS A 148 -4.80 8.99 12.06
C CYS A 148 -3.32 8.60 11.84
N CYS A 149 -2.93 8.43 10.58
CA CYS A 149 -1.58 8.88 10.19
C CYS A 149 -1.51 10.39 10.50
N PRO A 150 -0.47 10.93 11.17
CA PRO A 150 -0.47 12.31 11.70
C PRO A 150 -0.61 13.46 10.69
N PHE A 151 -0.77 13.14 9.40
CA PHE A 151 -0.69 14.05 8.26
C PHE A 151 -1.86 13.90 7.27
N THR A 152 -2.86 13.02 7.51
CA THR A 152 -3.88 12.69 6.49
C THR A 152 -5.21 12.23 7.08
N PHE A 153 -6.33 12.77 6.57
CA PHE A 153 -7.69 12.36 6.95
C PHE A 153 -8.20 11.26 6.00
N MET A 154 -8.08 9.99 6.41
CA MET A 154 -8.26 8.84 5.51
C MET A 154 -9.68 8.64 4.97
N CYS A 155 -10.73 9.12 5.66
CA CYS A 155 -12.11 8.94 5.23
C CYS A 155 -12.42 9.48 3.82
N GLU A 156 -11.81 10.59 3.40
CA GLU A 156 -12.07 11.15 2.06
C GLU A 156 -11.59 10.20 0.96
N TYR A 157 -10.43 9.58 1.18
CA TYR A 157 -9.82 8.61 0.26
C TYR A 157 -10.56 7.25 0.22
N PHE A 158 -11.40 6.95 1.21
CA PHE A 158 -12.25 5.75 1.20
C PHE A 158 -13.60 5.96 0.48
N SER A 159 -13.91 7.20 0.07
CA SER A 159 -15.06 7.48 -0.80
C SER A 159 -14.92 6.81 -2.17
N ASN A 160 -16.02 6.70 -2.91
CA ASN A 160 -16.08 6.05 -4.23
C ASN A 160 -15.43 4.66 -4.25
N LEU A 161 -15.74 3.80 -3.26
CA LEU A 161 -15.23 2.43 -3.12
C LEU A 161 -13.69 2.33 -2.95
N GLY A 162 -13.05 3.40 -2.44
CA GLY A 162 -11.60 3.49 -2.23
C GLY A 162 -10.85 4.31 -3.28
N LEU A 163 -11.56 4.91 -4.24
CA LEU A 163 -10.96 5.78 -5.26
C LEU A 163 -10.70 7.20 -4.76
N GLY A 164 -11.39 7.67 -3.72
CA GLY A 164 -11.31 9.06 -3.25
C GLY A 164 -12.21 10.03 -4.02
N SER A 165 -12.03 11.33 -3.80
CA SER A 165 -12.87 12.40 -4.37
C SER A 165 -12.72 12.52 -5.90
N GLU A 166 -13.82 12.72 -6.65
CA GLU A 166 -13.79 12.86 -8.12
C GLU A 166 -13.12 14.17 -8.57
N ILE A 167 -12.10 14.09 -9.42
CA ILE A 167 -11.34 15.25 -9.92
C ILE A 167 -11.98 15.83 -11.18
N ARG A 168 -12.65 16.98 -11.05
CA ARG A 168 -13.29 17.68 -12.17
C ARG A 168 -12.41 18.77 -12.79
N ASN A 169 -11.45 18.39 -13.64
CA ASN A 169 -10.62 19.35 -14.39
C ASN A 169 -10.58 19.08 -15.92
N LYS A 170 -11.64 19.48 -16.63
CA LYS A 170 -11.81 19.31 -18.09
C LYS A 170 -10.72 19.94 -18.98
N LYS A 171 -9.80 20.76 -18.44
CA LYS A 171 -8.68 21.36 -19.20
C LYS A 171 -7.44 20.46 -19.23
N VAL A 172 -7.34 19.49 -18.33
CA VAL A 172 -6.22 18.55 -18.22
C VAL A 172 -6.71 17.11 -18.28
N LEU A 173 -7.83 16.78 -17.65
CA LEU A 173 -8.32 15.41 -17.52
C LEU A 173 -9.53 15.16 -18.45
N THR A 174 -9.88 13.89 -18.69
CA THR A 174 -11.15 13.55 -19.36
C THR A 174 -12.35 13.93 -18.50
N LYS A 175 -13.56 13.90 -19.08
CA LYS A 175 -14.80 14.27 -18.38
C LYS A 175 -15.09 13.37 -17.15
N THR A 176 -14.63 12.12 -17.20
CA THR A 176 -14.89 11.03 -16.26
C THR A 176 -13.62 10.21 -16.04
N GLY A 177 -13.63 9.38 -14.98
CA GLY A 177 -12.58 8.40 -14.68
C GLY A 177 -11.42 8.90 -13.82
N TRP A 178 -11.52 10.08 -13.19
CA TRP A 178 -10.42 10.67 -12.41
C TRP A 178 -10.78 10.90 -10.96
N PHE A 179 -9.95 10.41 -10.05
CA PHE A 179 -10.16 10.49 -8.60
C PHE A 179 -8.86 10.81 -7.86
N ASP A 180 -8.95 11.51 -6.74
CA ASP A 180 -7.80 11.84 -5.89
C ASP A 180 -7.44 10.63 -5.02
N THR A 181 -6.84 9.62 -5.66
CA THR A 181 -6.66 8.30 -5.07
C THR A 181 -5.38 8.22 -4.25
N ASN A 182 -5.52 7.81 -2.98
CA ASN A 182 -4.39 7.67 -2.06
C ASN A 182 -3.54 6.44 -2.40
N GLN A 183 -2.21 6.59 -2.33
CA GLN A 183 -1.26 5.51 -2.57
C GLN A 183 -1.49 4.25 -1.70
N PHE A 184 -2.09 4.40 -0.52
CA PHE A 184 -2.34 3.29 0.42
C PHE A 184 -3.77 2.71 0.33
N ALA A 185 -4.63 3.18 -0.58
CA ALA A 185 -6.03 2.75 -0.68
C ALA A 185 -6.24 1.38 -1.39
N LEU A 186 -5.16 0.74 -1.88
CA LEU A 186 -5.23 -0.40 -2.79
C LEU A 186 -6.03 -1.60 -2.25
N GLU A 187 -5.96 -1.89 -0.96
CA GLU A 187 -6.66 -3.01 -0.32
C GLU A 187 -8.18 -2.89 -0.46
N LEU A 188 -8.70 -1.66 -0.30
CA LEU A 188 -10.12 -1.33 -0.44
C LEU A 188 -10.57 -1.37 -1.91
N ILE A 189 -9.75 -0.84 -2.82
CA ILE A 189 -10.00 -0.87 -4.27
C ILE A 189 -10.04 -2.32 -4.77
N PHE A 190 -9.05 -3.13 -4.41
CA PHE A 190 -8.93 -4.52 -4.84
C PHE A 190 -10.03 -5.40 -4.24
N HIS A 191 -10.36 -5.24 -2.96
CA HIS A 191 -11.48 -5.95 -2.34
C HIS A 191 -12.82 -5.62 -3.00
N ASN A 192 -13.09 -4.33 -3.31
CA ASN A 192 -14.31 -3.95 -4.02
C ASN A 192 -14.33 -4.40 -5.48
N ARG A 193 -13.18 -4.51 -6.16
CA ARG A 193 -13.08 -5.17 -7.48
C ARG A 193 -13.32 -6.68 -7.40
N MET A 194 -12.80 -7.36 -6.37
CA MET A 194 -13.01 -8.80 -6.18
C MET A 194 -14.48 -9.15 -5.97
N LYS A 195 -15.25 -8.33 -5.25
CA LYS A 195 -16.72 -8.48 -5.10
C LYS A 195 -17.46 -8.51 -6.44
N ASN A 196 -16.91 -7.87 -7.48
CA ASN A 196 -17.50 -7.79 -8.83
C ASN A 196 -16.73 -8.62 -9.88
N TYR A 197 -15.81 -9.49 -9.45
CA TYR A 197 -15.04 -10.36 -10.33
C TYR A 197 -15.94 -11.45 -10.94
N LYS A 198 -15.83 -11.67 -12.26
CA LYS A 198 -16.73 -12.58 -13.01
C LYS A 198 -16.73 -14.01 -12.46
N CYS A 199 -15.59 -14.47 -11.94
CA CYS A 199 -15.39 -15.83 -11.46
C CYS A 199 -15.22 -15.89 -9.94
N LEU A 200 -15.85 -14.97 -9.20
CA LEU A 200 -16.00 -15.12 -7.75
C LEU A 200 -16.96 -16.30 -7.47
N THR A 201 -16.60 -17.21 -6.56
CA THR A 201 -17.42 -18.37 -6.18
C THR A 201 -17.68 -18.39 -4.67
N HIS A 202 -18.88 -18.84 -4.29
CA HIS A 202 -19.22 -19.16 -2.90
C HIS A 202 -18.84 -20.61 -2.50
N ASN A 203 -18.52 -21.47 -3.48
CA ASN A 203 -18.04 -22.82 -3.24
C ASN A 203 -16.52 -22.86 -3.39
N SER A 204 -15.81 -23.01 -2.26
CA SER A 204 -14.35 -23.09 -2.20
C SER A 204 -13.75 -24.33 -2.89
N SER A 205 -14.51 -25.42 -3.02
CA SER A 205 -14.06 -26.63 -3.73
C SER A 205 -13.85 -26.43 -5.24
N LEU A 206 -14.38 -25.33 -5.81
CA LEU A 206 -14.17 -24.95 -7.22
C LEU A 206 -12.99 -23.99 -7.41
N ALA A 207 -12.37 -23.49 -6.34
CA ALA A 207 -11.46 -22.36 -6.41
C ALA A 207 -10.05 -22.70 -6.93
N SER A 208 -9.56 -21.91 -7.88
CA SER A 208 -8.17 -21.89 -8.33
C SER A 208 -7.24 -21.17 -7.35
N ALA A 209 -7.74 -20.14 -6.64
CA ALA A 209 -7.04 -19.50 -5.53
C ALA A 209 -8.03 -18.87 -4.52
N ILE A 210 -7.54 -18.58 -3.32
CA ILE A 210 -8.36 -18.10 -2.20
C ILE A 210 -7.91 -16.70 -1.75
N TYR A 211 -8.79 -15.71 -1.86
CA TYR A 211 -8.51 -14.33 -1.46
C TYR A 211 -8.79 -14.10 0.03
N VAL A 212 -7.83 -13.50 0.73
CA VAL A 212 -7.95 -13.06 2.13
C VAL A 212 -8.08 -11.52 2.15
N PRO A 213 -9.31 -10.96 2.29
CA PRO A 213 -9.53 -9.51 2.27
C PRO A 213 -9.19 -8.84 3.62
N PHE A 214 -7.97 -9.02 4.13
CA PHE A 214 -7.44 -8.29 5.30
C PHE A 214 -6.75 -7.01 4.86
N TYR A 215 -7.11 -5.87 5.45
CA TYR A 215 -6.49 -4.57 5.15
C TYR A 215 -5.24 -4.35 6.02
N ALA A 216 -4.19 -5.15 5.80
CA ALA A 216 -2.99 -5.16 6.62
C ALA A 216 -2.23 -3.83 6.62
N GLY A 217 -2.19 -3.14 5.48
CA GLY A 217 -1.56 -1.84 5.29
C GLY A 217 -2.31 -0.73 6.01
N LEU A 218 -3.64 -0.73 5.95
CA LEU A 218 -4.45 0.20 6.75
C LEU A 218 -4.36 -0.12 8.26
N ASP A 219 -4.31 -1.40 8.63
CA ASP A 219 -4.16 -1.85 10.03
C ASP A 219 -2.84 -1.37 10.65
N ILE A 220 -1.71 -1.75 10.05
CA ILE A 220 -0.37 -1.42 10.56
C ILE A 220 -0.08 0.08 10.49
N GLY A 221 -0.67 0.79 9.51
CA GLY A 221 -0.52 2.24 9.34
C GLY A 221 -0.96 3.06 10.56
N ARG A 222 -1.76 2.48 11.46
CA ARG A 222 -2.14 3.07 12.76
C ARG A 222 -1.03 2.99 13.83
N TYR A 223 -0.11 2.04 13.70
CA TYR A 223 0.79 1.61 14.77
C TYR A 223 2.29 1.64 14.42
N LEU A 224 2.67 2.05 13.20
CA LEU A 224 4.08 2.12 12.77
C LEU A 224 4.95 3.09 13.59
N TRP A 225 4.36 4.13 14.19
CA TRP A 225 5.09 5.15 14.96
C TRP A 225 4.70 5.13 16.43
N ASN A 226 5.69 4.97 17.33
CA ASN A 226 5.55 5.11 18.78
C ASN A 226 4.61 4.12 19.50
N PHE A 227 4.27 2.98 18.89
CA PHE A 227 3.57 1.86 19.55
C PHE A 227 4.45 0.63 19.66
N ASN A 228 4.25 -0.18 20.71
CA ASN A 228 4.98 -1.42 20.94
C ASN A 228 4.67 -2.50 19.86
N THR A 229 5.68 -3.31 19.54
CA THR A 229 5.65 -4.47 18.63
C THR A 229 4.43 -5.38 18.82
N SER A 230 4.10 -5.73 20.07
CA SER A 230 2.93 -6.55 20.42
C SER A 230 1.60 -6.00 19.87
N ILE A 231 1.43 -4.66 19.89
CA ILE A 231 0.23 -4.01 19.34
C ILE A 231 0.23 -4.13 17.81
N ARG A 232 1.38 -3.92 17.15
CA ARG A 232 1.53 -4.02 15.68
C ARG A 232 1.29 -5.43 15.13
N ASP A 233 1.59 -6.46 15.91
CA ASP A 233 1.37 -7.86 15.54
C ASP A 233 -0.03 -8.40 15.94
N THR A 234 -0.78 -7.71 16.82
CA THR A 234 -2.00 -8.26 17.46
C THR A 234 -3.02 -8.77 16.43
N ASN A 235 -3.39 -7.95 15.44
CA ASN A 235 -4.35 -8.34 14.41
C ASN A 235 -3.77 -9.38 13.44
N THR A 236 -2.47 -9.32 13.15
CA THR A 236 -1.74 -10.34 12.38
C THR A 236 -1.89 -11.73 13.03
N PHE A 237 -1.57 -11.86 14.33
CA PHE A 237 -1.71 -13.14 15.04
C PHE A 237 -3.17 -13.63 15.11
N GLN A 238 -4.13 -12.72 15.28
CA GLN A 238 -5.56 -13.07 15.26
C GLN A 238 -6.01 -13.61 13.90
N LEU A 239 -5.57 -13.00 12.80
CA LEU A 239 -5.87 -13.48 11.44
C LEU A 239 -5.30 -14.87 11.21
N ILE A 240 -4.04 -15.13 11.57
CA ILE A 240 -3.43 -16.46 11.36
C ILE A 240 -4.14 -17.53 12.19
N LYS A 241 -4.51 -17.21 13.45
CA LYS A 241 -5.34 -18.10 14.28
C LYS A 241 -6.69 -18.40 13.63
N TRP A 242 -7.34 -17.42 13.03
CA TRP A 242 -8.63 -17.59 12.34
C TRP A 242 -8.48 -18.40 11.03
N LEU A 243 -7.48 -18.10 10.20
CA LEU A 243 -7.23 -18.80 8.94
C LEU A 243 -6.99 -20.29 9.16
N ARG A 244 -6.16 -20.65 10.15
CA ARG A 244 -5.87 -22.05 10.53
C ARG A 244 -7.10 -22.87 10.94
N GLN A 245 -8.21 -22.23 11.30
CA GLN A 245 -9.45 -22.89 11.68
C GLN A 245 -10.35 -23.21 10.47
N GLN A 246 -10.17 -22.53 9.33
CA GLN A 246 -11.00 -22.71 8.14
C GLN A 246 -10.71 -24.05 7.45
N PRO A 247 -11.70 -24.72 6.84
CA PRO A 247 -11.48 -25.95 6.09
C PRO A 247 -10.57 -25.73 4.87
N GLU A 248 -10.68 -24.58 4.20
CA GLU A 248 -9.86 -24.21 3.03
C GLU A 248 -8.36 -24.24 3.34
N TRP A 249 -7.96 -23.78 4.52
CA TRP A 249 -6.54 -23.72 4.90
C TRP A 249 -5.88 -25.10 4.92
N LYS A 250 -6.66 -26.15 5.20
CA LYS A 250 -6.17 -27.53 5.32
C LYS A 250 -5.83 -28.17 3.97
N TYR A 251 -6.26 -27.59 2.85
CA TYR A 251 -6.06 -28.16 1.52
C TYR A 251 -4.62 -27.97 1.00
N MET A 252 -4.04 -26.77 1.16
CA MET A 252 -2.67 -26.47 0.72
C MET A 252 -1.84 -25.65 1.74
N PHE A 253 -2.25 -25.58 3.01
CA PHE A 253 -1.52 -24.90 4.09
C PHE A 253 -1.12 -23.45 3.75
N GLY A 254 -2.05 -22.73 3.12
CA GLY A 254 -1.86 -21.35 2.67
C GLY A 254 -1.19 -21.19 1.30
N LYS A 255 -0.64 -22.24 0.66
CA LYS A 255 0.04 -22.13 -0.65
C LYS A 255 -0.89 -21.72 -1.81
N ASP A 256 -2.21 -21.81 -1.64
CA ASP A 256 -3.25 -21.35 -2.56
C ASP A 256 -3.96 -20.07 -2.10
N HIS A 257 -3.63 -19.55 -0.92
CA HIS A 257 -4.18 -18.31 -0.38
C HIS A 257 -3.33 -17.11 -0.82
N PHE A 258 -3.99 -15.97 -1.06
CA PHE A 258 -3.34 -14.71 -1.40
C PHE A 258 -4.00 -13.49 -0.73
N LEU A 259 -3.21 -12.44 -0.56
CA LEU A 259 -3.56 -11.25 0.21
C LEU A 259 -2.94 -10.00 -0.47
N VAL A 260 -3.67 -8.89 -0.49
CA VAL A 260 -3.21 -7.62 -1.06
C VAL A 260 -2.78 -6.69 0.07
N LEU A 261 -1.58 -6.12 -0.06
CA LEU A 261 -0.97 -5.21 0.92
C LEU A 261 -0.98 -3.79 0.37
N GLY A 262 -1.67 -2.88 1.08
CA GLY A 262 -1.78 -1.46 0.75
C GLY A 262 -0.52 -0.66 1.06
N ARG A 263 0.57 -1.33 1.42
CA ARG A 263 1.86 -0.77 1.83
C ARG A 263 2.99 -1.67 1.30
N ILE A 264 4.23 -1.19 1.41
CA ILE A 264 5.43 -1.88 0.90
C ILE A 264 5.71 -3.16 1.71
N SER A 265 6.29 -4.20 1.09
CA SER A 265 6.61 -5.47 1.79
C SER A 265 7.49 -5.29 3.03
N TRP A 266 8.34 -4.24 3.05
CA TRP A 266 9.21 -3.90 4.18
C TRP A 266 8.46 -3.66 5.50
N ASP A 267 7.20 -3.21 5.43
CA ASP A 267 6.39 -2.94 6.62
C ASP A 267 5.93 -4.24 7.33
N PHE A 268 6.12 -5.42 6.71
CA PHE A 268 5.55 -6.71 7.15
C PHE A 268 6.60 -7.81 7.39
N VAL A 269 7.89 -7.46 7.37
CA VAL A 269 9.03 -8.40 7.51
C VAL A 269 9.91 -8.09 8.75
N ARG A 270 9.31 -7.62 9.85
CA ARG A 270 10.05 -7.32 11.09
C ARG A 270 10.61 -8.58 11.74
N HIS A 271 11.92 -8.75 11.71
CA HIS A 271 12.59 -9.88 12.36
C HIS A 271 12.73 -9.70 13.89
N ASP A 272 13.13 -8.50 14.34
CA ASP A 272 13.48 -8.25 15.75
C ASP A 272 12.29 -7.82 16.62
N ASP A 273 12.19 -8.36 17.84
CA ASP A 273 11.19 -7.98 18.85
C ASP A 273 11.67 -6.84 19.76
N VAL A 274 12.01 -5.71 19.12
CA VAL A 274 12.35 -4.46 19.80
C VAL A 274 11.44 -3.35 19.26
N ASP A 275 10.92 -2.49 20.12
CA ASP A 275 9.93 -1.46 19.73
C ASP A 275 10.48 -0.38 18.78
N SER A 276 11.80 -0.26 18.66
CA SER A 276 12.48 0.55 17.65
C SER A 276 12.57 -0.11 16.25
N ALA A 277 12.41 -1.43 16.15
CA ALA A 277 12.43 -2.12 14.86
C ALA A 277 11.16 -1.79 14.06
N TRP A 278 11.29 -1.62 12.75
CA TRP A 278 10.18 -1.20 11.87
C TRP A 278 9.23 -2.35 11.54
N GLY A 279 7.93 -2.04 11.33
CA GLY A 279 6.96 -2.99 10.79
C GLY A 279 6.35 -4.01 11.78
N ASN A 280 5.71 -5.03 11.21
CA ASN A 280 5.12 -6.20 11.91
C ASN A 280 5.58 -7.53 11.27
N LYS A 281 5.12 -8.66 11.79
CA LYS A 281 5.58 -10.00 11.37
C LYS A 281 4.82 -10.68 10.21
N LEU A 282 3.83 -10.05 9.59
CA LEU A 282 2.82 -10.72 8.75
C LEU A 282 3.39 -11.60 7.62
N MET A 283 4.50 -11.22 6.97
CA MET A 283 5.08 -12.00 5.87
C MET A 283 6.08 -13.08 6.32
N ILE A 284 6.49 -13.10 7.60
CA ILE A 284 7.52 -14.03 8.11
C ILE A 284 7.01 -15.11 9.06
N LEU A 285 5.75 -15.05 9.52
CA LEU A 285 5.19 -16.13 10.35
C LEU A 285 5.11 -17.45 9.56
N PRO A 286 5.34 -18.62 10.21
CA PRO A 286 5.45 -19.91 9.50
C PRO A 286 4.24 -20.24 8.62
N GLU A 287 3.04 -19.89 9.05
CA GLU A 287 1.80 -20.17 8.31
C GLU A 287 1.59 -19.22 7.14
N SER A 288 1.73 -17.91 7.35
CA SER A 288 1.47 -16.90 6.32
C SER A 288 2.60 -16.77 5.31
N LYS A 289 3.84 -17.14 5.66
CA LYS A 289 4.98 -17.14 4.73
C LYS A 289 4.75 -18.01 3.48
N ASN A 290 3.82 -18.99 3.52
CA ASN A 290 3.43 -19.80 2.37
C ASN A 290 2.45 -19.10 1.38
N MET A 291 1.70 -18.11 1.87
CA MET A 291 0.72 -17.34 1.10
C MET A 291 1.39 -16.51 0.00
N THR A 292 0.61 -16.07 -0.98
CA THR A 292 1.08 -15.11 -2.00
C THR A 292 0.69 -13.69 -1.61
N PHE A 293 1.66 -12.79 -1.44
CA PHE A 293 1.43 -11.40 -1.07
C PHE A 293 1.50 -10.49 -2.30
N LEU A 294 0.56 -9.56 -2.44
CA LEU A 294 0.51 -8.59 -3.52
C LEU A 294 0.66 -7.18 -2.96
N SER A 295 1.90 -6.69 -2.87
CA SER A 295 2.24 -5.39 -2.28
C SER A 295 2.38 -4.29 -3.34
N ILE A 296 2.36 -3.02 -2.93
CA ILE A 296 2.68 -1.90 -3.84
C ILE A 296 4.18 -1.84 -4.20
N GLU A 297 5.04 -2.45 -3.38
CA GLU A 297 6.48 -2.64 -3.62
C GLU A 297 6.94 -3.93 -2.95
N SER A 298 7.57 -4.83 -3.70
CA SER A 298 8.11 -6.11 -3.20
C SER A 298 9.58 -6.00 -2.81
N THR A 299 10.00 -6.81 -1.83
CA THR A 299 11.41 -6.85 -1.41
C THR A 299 12.23 -7.82 -2.27
N ALA A 300 13.54 -7.58 -2.37
CA ALA A 300 14.46 -8.46 -3.10
C ALA A 300 14.71 -9.81 -2.40
N PHE A 301 14.21 -9.99 -1.17
CA PHE A 301 14.63 -11.05 -0.25
C PHE A 301 13.54 -12.03 0.19
N THR A 302 12.32 -11.96 -0.34
CA THR A 302 11.26 -12.95 -0.09
C THR A 302 10.75 -13.56 -1.39
N ARG A 303 10.44 -14.86 -1.36
CA ARG A 303 10.08 -15.61 -2.58
C ARG A 303 8.60 -15.56 -2.97
N ASN A 304 7.76 -14.93 -2.14
CA ASN A 304 6.30 -15.09 -2.14
C ASN A 304 5.51 -13.78 -2.22
N ASP A 305 6.16 -12.62 -2.24
CA ASP A 305 5.56 -11.34 -2.58
C ASP A 305 5.80 -10.96 -4.05
N PHE A 306 4.81 -10.28 -4.63
CA PHE A 306 4.83 -9.81 -6.01
C PHE A 306 4.29 -8.39 -6.03
N ALA A 307 5.12 -7.43 -6.43
CA ALA A 307 4.65 -6.06 -6.51
C ALA A 307 3.60 -5.90 -7.61
N ILE A 308 2.50 -5.23 -7.26
CA ILE A 308 1.46 -4.79 -8.18
C ILE A 308 1.43 -3.25 -8.19
N PRO A 309 1.04 -2.61 -9.31
CA PRO A 309 1.10 -1.15 -9.46
C PRO A 309 0.42 -0.39 -8.31
N TYR A 310 1.03 0.71 -7.88
CA TYR A 310 0.36 1.68 -7.00
C TYR A 310 -0.94 2.17 -7.68
N PRO A 311 -2.03 2.41 -6.93
CA PRO A 311 -3.23 3.00 -7.52
C PRO A 311 -2.91 4.38 -8.11
N THR A 312 -3.24 4.59 -9.39
CA THR A 312 -3.01 5.86 -10.10
C THR A 312 -4.12 6.86 -9.80
N PHE A 313 -4.19 8.00 -10.50
CA PHE A 313 -5.37 8.88 -10.46
C PHE A 313 -6.48 8.50 -11.47
N PHE A 314 -6.21 7.55 -12.38
CA PHE A 314 -7.12 7.18 -13.46
C PHE A 314 -7.78 5.81 -13.22
N HIS A 315 -9.10 5.83 -13.13
CA HIS A 315 -9.97 4.70 -12.83
C HIS A 315 -11.16 4.69 -13.81
N PRO A 316 -10.95 4.20 -15.05
CA PRO A 316 -11.99 4.17 -16.08
C PRO A 316 -13.13 3.23 -15.68
N SER A 317 -14.33 3.51 -16.17
CA SER A 317 -15.51 2.64 -16.02
C SER A 317 -15.84 1.85 -17.29
N ARG A 318 -15.25 2.20 -18.43
CA ARG A 318 -15.45 1.52 -19.73
C ARG A 318 -14.18 1.52 -20.58
N ASP A 319 -13.99 0.49 -21.39
CA ASP A 319 -12.87 0.31 -22.32
C ASP A 319 -12.62 1.55 -23.21
N LYS A 320 -13.69 2.20 -23.65
CA LYS A 320 -13.60 3.44 -24.44
C LYS A 320 -12.83 4.54 -23.72
N GLU A 321 -12.94 4.68 -22.40
CA GLU A 321 -12.18 5.70 -21.65
C GLU A 321 -10.67 5.41 -21.68
N VAL A 322 -10.28 4.13 -21.68
CA VAL A 322 -8.88 3.70 -21.87
C VAL A 322 -8.40 4.05 -23.27
N PHE A 323 -9.16 3.69 -24.31
CA PHE A 323 -8.77 3.94 -25.70
C PHE A 323 -8.74 5.43 -26.05
N ASP A 324 -9.74 6.22 -25.61
CA ASP A 324 -9.76 7.67 -25.80
C ASP A 324 -8.57 8.34 -25.08
N TRP A 325 -8.20 7.87 -23.89
CA TRP A 325 -7.03 8.35 -23.16
C TRP A 325 -5.70 7.96 -23.84
N GLN A 326 -5.50 6.70 -24.23
CA GLN A 326 -4.32 6.27 -25.00
C GLN A 326 -4.16 7.07 -26.30
N ASN A 327 -5.25 7.25 -27.04
CA ASN A 327 -5.25 8.03 -28.28
C ASN A 327 -5.00 9.52 -28.05
N ARG A 328 -5.33 10.07 -26.88
CA ARG A 328 -4.85 11.38 -26.46
C ARG A 328 -3.35 11.37 -26.20
N MET A 329 -2.83 10.45 -25.38
CA MET A 329 -1.41 10.39 -25.01
C MET A 329 -0.46 10.26 -26.22
N ARG A 330 -0.90 9.58 -27.29
CA ARG A 330 -0.21 9.50 -28.60
C ARG A 330 -0.13 10.83 -29.36
N ARG A 331 -1.11 11.72 -29.20
CA ARG A 331 -1.27 12.97 -29.97
C ARG A 331 -0.82 14.23 -29.22
N LEU A 332 -0.42 14.11 -27.96
CA LEU A 332 0.04 15.25 -27.18
C LEU A 332 1.45 15.69 -27.58
N GLU A 333 1.56 16.94 -28.03
CA GLU A 333 2.81 17.67 -28.14
C GLU A 333 3.43 17.86 -26.73
N ARG A 334 4.71 17.50 -26.59
CA ARG A 334 5.46 17.61 -25.33
C ARG A 334 6.54 18.67 -25.52
N LYS A 335 6.60 19.63 -24.58
CA LYS A 335 7.40 20.86 -24.71
C LYS A 335 8.64 20.86 -23.81
N ASN A 336 8.66 20.04 -22.77
CA ASN A 336 9.85 19.84 -21.93
C ASN A 336 10.51 18.51 -22.33
N LEU A 337 11.84 18.47 -22.43
CA LEU A 337 12.58 17.21 -22.57
C LEU A 337 12.33 16.33 -21.34
N PHE A 338 12.44 16.90 -20.14
CA PHE A 338 12.22 16.15 -18.91
C PHE A 338 11.51 16.96 -17.82
N CYS A 339 10.99 16.27 -16.82
CA CYS A 339 10.40 16.90 -15.65
C CYS A 339 10.64 16.09 -14.37
N PHE A 340 10.61 16.79 -13.24
CA PHE A 340 10.66 16.18 -11.91
C PHE A 340 9.55 16.74 -11.03
N ALA A 341 8.87 15.86 -10.30
CA ALA A 341 7.98 16.21 -9.20
C ALA A 341 8.60 15.70 -7.90
N GLY A 342 9.21 16.61 -7.13
CA GLY A 342 9.85 16.27 -5.86
C GLY A 342 10.35 17.46 -5.06
N ALA A 343 10.86 17.14 -3.88
CA ALA A 343 11.53 18.03 -2.95
C ALA A 343 12.91 17.44 -2.60
N PRO A 344 13.88 18.27 -2.17
CA PRO A 344 15.13 17.77 -1.61
C PRO A 344 14.90 16.95 -0.33
N ARG A 345 15.93 16.22 0.10
CA ARG A 345 15.97 15.53 1.40
C ARG A 345 17.27 15.91 2.11
N PRO A 346 17.37 17.11 2.73
CA PRO A 346 18.64 17.61 3.29
C PRO A 346 19.22 16.69 4.37
N GLU A 347 18.37 16.01 5.14
CA GLU A 347 18.76 15.02 6.17
C GLU A 347 19.34 13.71 5.59
N SER A 348 19.24 13.47 4.28
CA SER A 348 19.62 12.22 3.62
C SER A 348 20.70 12.49 2.57
N LYS A 349 21.96 12.35 2.97
CA LYS A 349 23.14 12.62 2.12
C LYS A 349 23.18 11.74 0.87
N ASP A 350 22.65 10.53 0.95
CA ASP A 350 22.58 9.59 -0.17
C ASP A 350 21.44 9.91 -1.15
N SER A 351 20.60 10.93 -0.88
CA SER A 351 19.46 11.25 -1.74
C SER A 351 19.86 12.00 -3.01
N VAL A 352 19.85 11.29 -4.14
CA VAL A 352 20.06 11.83 -5.50
C VAL A 352 19.07 12.95 -5.89
N ARG A 353 18.02 13.19 -5.09
CA ARG A 353 17.01 14.23 -5.34
C ARG A 353 17.57 15.66 -5.32
N GLY A 354 18.61 15.93 -4.52
CA GLY A 354 19.27 17.25 -4.51
C GLY A 354 19.89 17.58 -5.87
N GLU A 355 20.72 16.66 -6.37
CA GLU A 355 21.37 16.75 -7.68
C GLU A 355 20.38 16.80 -8.85
N ILE A 356 19.30 16.00 -8.79
CA ILE A 356 18.22 16.06 -9.79
C ILE A 356 17.57 17.46 -9.84
N ILE A 357 17.37 18.09 -8.68
CA ILE A 357 16.82 19.45 -8.60
C ILE A 357 17.85 20.47 -9.11
N GLU A 358 19.13 20.35 -8.73
CA GLU A 358 20.20 21.24 -9.19
C GLU A 358 20.34 21.20 -10.73
N GLN A 359 20.48 20.00 -11.31
CA GLN A 359 20.56 19.84 -12.77
C GLN A 359 19.28 20.35 -13.46
N CYS A 360 18.09 20.07 -12.93
CA CYS A 360 16.84 20.59 -13.50
C CYS A 360 16.71 22.13 -13.41
N GLN A 361 17.22 22.74 -12.34
CA GLN A 361 17.21 24.19 -12.14
C GLN A 361 18.29 24.92 -12.95
N ALA A 362 19.34 24.24 -13.39
CA ALA A 362 20.28 24.72 -14.40
C ALA A 362 19.67 24.62 -15.81
N SER A 363 19.15 23.44 -16.18
CA SER A 363 18.59 23.12 -17.51
C SER A 363 17.19 23.70 -17.77
N ARG A 364 16.91 24.95 -17.37
CA ARG A 364 15.55 25.56 -17.34
C ARG A 364 14.79 25.58 -18.67
N ALA A 365 15.49 25.51 -19.80
CA ALA A 365 14.88 25.42 -21.12
C ALA A 365 14.28 24.03 -21.41
N ASN A 366 14.87 22.98 -20.84
CA ASN A 366 14.59 21.57 -21.16
C ASN A 366 13.94 20.80 -19.99
N CYS A 367 14.19 21.21 -18.74
CA CYS A 367 13.58 20.61 -17.56
C CYS A 367 12.44 21.43 -16.98
N LYS A 368 11.33 20.76 -16.64
CA LYS A 368 10.27 21.35 -15.81
C LYS A 368 10.25 20.76 -14.41
N LEU A 369 10.65 21.56 -13.42
CA LEU A 369 10.47 21.25 -12.01
C LEU A 369 9.03 21.56 -11.55
N LEU A 370 8.44 20.63 -10.81
CA LEU A 370 7.34 20.88 -9.89
C LEU A 370 7.87 20.65 -8.47
N ASP A 371 8.05 21.74 -7.74
CA ASP A 371 8.55 21.76 -6.37
C ASP A 371 7.49 21.20 -5.41
N CYS A 372 7.86 20.15 -4.67
CA CYS A 372 7.01 19.48 -3.68
C CYS A 372 7.36 19.82 -2.23
N ASP A 373 8.12 20.89 -1.97
CA ASP A 373 8.45 21.35 -0.61
C ASP A 373 7.21 21.45 0.30
N TRP A 374 7.43 21.33 1.60
CA TRP A 374 6.39 21.35 2.64
C TRP A 374 5.81 22.76 2.85
N ARG A 375 5.04 23.21 1.86
CA ARG A 375 4.31 24.48 1.83
C ARG A 375 2.80 24.17 1.89
N PRO A 376 1.99 24.93 2.66
CA PRO A 376 0.54 24.80 2.59
C PRO A 376 0.04 24.96 1.14
N ASN A 377 -0.81 24.04 0.69
CA ASN A 377 -1.28 23.94 -0.70
C ASN A 377 -0.17 23.66 -1.74
N SER A 378 0.87 22.88 -1.39
CA SER A 378 1.88 22.41 -2.35
C SER A 378 1.24 21.69 -3.54
N ASP A 379 1.69 22.02 -4.75
CA ASP A 379 1.08 21.59 -6.01
C ASP A 379 1.21 20.08 -6.28
N CYS A 380 2.10 19.40 -5.55
CA CYS A 380 2.27 17.95 -5.58
C CYS A 380 1.20 17.16 -4.79
N TYR A 381 0.24 17.85 -4.18
CA TYR A 381 -1.03 17.27 -3.71
C TYR A 381 -2.20 17.60 -4.66
N ASN A 382 -1.93 18.08 -5.88
CA ASN A 382 -2.95 18.32 -6.89
C ASN A 382 -2.75 17.40 -8.11
N PRO A 383 -3.54 16.31 -8.24
CA PRO A 383 -3.43 15.36 -9.34
C PRO A 383 -3.44 16.00 -10.72
N ALA A 384 -4.29 17.02 -10.94
CA ALA A 384 -4.39 17.69 -12.23
C ALA A 384 -3.16 18.58 -12.56
N LYS A 385 -2.36 18.97 -11.57
CA LYS A 385 -1.06 19.64 -11.80
C LYS A 385 0.04 18.63 -12.10
N ILE A 386 0.06 17.49 -11.40
CA ILE A 386 0.97 16.37 -11.67
C ILE A 386 0.76 15.82 -13.09
N MET A 387 -0.49 15.52 -13.46
CA MET A 387 -0.83 15.03 -14.80
C MET A 387 -0.42 16.04 -15.88
N LYS A 388 -0.71 17.34 -15.69
CA LYS A 388 -0.27 18.39 -16.63
C LYS A 388 1.26 18.46 -16.80
N LEU A 389 2.02 18.25 -15.73
CA LEU A 389 3.49 18.20 -15.79
C LEU A 389 3.96 17.04 -16.66
N PHE A 390 3.48 15.83 -16.36
CA PHE A 390 3.90 14.61 -17.03
C PHE A 390 3.39 14.53 -18.49
N GLU A 391 2.17 15.00 -18.76
CA GLU A 391 1.62 15.09 -20.12
C GLU A 391 2.41 16.03 -21.04
N SER A 392 3.06 17.05 -20.49
CA SER A 392 3.80 18.06 -21.27
C SER A 392 5.30 17.76 -21.44
N SER A 393 5.77 16.60 -20.96
CA SER A 393 7.20 16.27 -20.88
C SER A 393 7.50 14.92 -21.55
N ASN A 394 8.67 14.76 -22.18
CA ASN A 394 9.06 13.47 -22.77
C ASN A 394 9.46 12.44 -21.70
N PHE A 395 10.29 12.85 -20.75
CA PHE A 395 10.84 12.00 -19.70
C PHE A 395 10.42 12.46 -18.29
N CYS A 396 10.09 11.51 -17.41
CA CYS A 396 9.65 11.77 -16.04
C CYS A 396 10.64 11.14 -15.06
N LEU A 397 11.33 11.97 -14.27
CA LEU A 397 12.35 11.50 -13.34
C LEU A 397 11.71 10.85 -12.11
N GLN A 398 11.98 9.55 -11.89
CA GLN A 398 11.48 8.73 -10.78
C GLN A 398 12.64 8.20 -9.92
N PRO A 399 13.34 9.08 -9.17
CA PRO A 399 14.31 8.63 -8.16
C PRO A 399 13.58 7.98 -6.96
N PRO A 400 14.29 7.12 -6.19
CA PRO A 400 13.83 6.60 -4.91
C PRO A 400 13.36 7.67 -3.92
N GLY A 401 12.74 7.20 -2.83
CA GLY A 401 12.36 8.02 -1.69
C GLY A 401 12.63 7.30 -0.39
N ASP A 402 11.57 7.08 0.38
CA ASP A 402 11.63 6.33 1.64
C ASP A 402 11.54 4.81 1.37
N SER A 403 11.32 4.44 0.11
CA SER A 403 11.38 3.11 -0.51
C SER A 403 11.82 3.27 -1.98
N TYR A 404 11.99 2.18 -2.73
CA TYR A 404 12.55 2.25 -4.09
C TYR A 404 11.60 2.91 -5.11
N THR A 405 10.29 2.81 -4.92
CA THR A 405 9.27 3.17 -5.90
C THR A 405 8.32 4.23 -5.37
N ARG A 406 7.62 4.90 -6.27
CA ARG A 406 6.67 5.98 -5.99
C ARG A 406 5.43 5.82 -6.85
N LYS A 407 4.24 6.15 -6.31
CA LYS A 407 2.98 6.28 -7.06
C LYS A 407 3.15 7.08 -8.36
N SER A 408 3.95 8.16 -8.30
CA SER A 408 4.28 9.03 -9.44
C SER A 408 4.85 8.29 -10.66
N THR A 409 5.45 7.11 -10.47
CA THR A 409 5.91 6.22 -11.55
C THR A 409 4.74 5.82 -12.45
N PHE A 410 3.69 5.27 -11.84
CA PHE A 410 2.52 4.77 -12.55
C PHE A 410 1.66 5.92 -13.08
N ASP A 411 1.56 7.02 -12.34
CA ASP A 411 0.95 8.25 -12.85
C ASP A 411 1.70 8.80 -14.08
N SER A 412 3.03 8.68 -14.15
CA SER A 412 3.79 9.09 -15.35
C SER A 412 3.58 8.16 -16.55
N ILE A 413 3.41 6.85 -16.33
CA ILE A 413 3.01 5.90 -17.37
C ILE A 413 1.61 6.24 -17.90
N VAL A 414 0.64 6.52 -17.01
CA VAL A 414 -0.70 6.99 -17.38
C VAL A 414 -0.62 8.28 -18.20
N ALA A 415 0.27 9.21 -17.86
CA ALA A 415 0.51 10.44 -18.62
C ALA A 415 1.29 10.26 -19.95
N GLY A 416 1.60 9.02 -20.35
CA GLY A 416 2.41 8.73 -21.55
C GLY A 416 3.84 9.29 -21.49
N CYS A 417 4.36 9.55 -20.29
CA CYS A 417 5.68 10.09 -20.03
C CYS A 417 6.65 8.95 -19.73
N ILE A 418 7.83 8.94 -20.36
CA ILE A 418 8.80 7.85 -20.23
C ILE A 418 9.47 7.91 -18.84
N PRO A 419 9.32 6.91 -17.96
CA PRO A 419 9.98 6.93 -16.66
C PRO A 419 11.50 6.87 -16.81
N VAL A 420 12.20 7.65 -15.99
CA VAL A 420 13.66 7.59 -15.82
C VAL A 420 13.92 7.11 -14.40
N PHE A 421 14.40 5.88 -14.27
CA PHE A 421 14.71 5.25 -12.99
C PHE A 421 16.17 5.43 -12.62
N PHE A 422 16.42 5.60 -11.33
CA PHE A 422 17.77 5.81 -10.79
C PHE A 422 18.30 4.60 -10.01
N HIS A 423 17.42 3.67 -9.64
CA HIS A 423 17.72 2.41 -8.97
C HIS A 423 16.98 1.25 -9.67
N PRO A 424 17.59 0.07 -9.90
CA PRO A 424 16.90 -1.05 -10.55
C PRO A 424 15.75 -1.59 -9.68
N GLY A 425 15.83 -1.40 -8.36
CA GLY A 425 14.75 -1.65 -7.42
C GLY A 425 13.45 -0.91 -7.75
N SER A 426 13.51 0.28 -8.37
CA SER A 426 12.32 1.10 -8.64
C SER A 426 11.35 0.51 -9.69
N ALA A 427 11.76 -0.52 -10.44
CA ALA A 427 10.86 -1.20 -11.37
C ALA A 427 11.33 -2.59 -11.85
N TYR A 428 12.62 -2.82 -12.06
CA TYR A 428 13.09 -3.89 -12.96
C TYR A 428 13.12 -5.28 -12.32
N ILE A 429 13.32 -5.35 -11.01
CA ILE A 429 13.30 -6.61 -10.24
C ILE A 429 11.91 -6.96 -9.69
N GLN A 430 10.90 -6.12 -9.95
CA GLN A 430 9.54 -6.25 -9.45
C GLN A 430 8.49 -5.92 -10.54
N TYR A 431 7.21 -5.85 -10.19
CA TYR A 431 6.09 -5.65 -11.15
C TYR A 431 6.08 -6.63 -12.34
N ILE A 432 6.62 -7.83 -12.16
CA ILE A 432 6.94 -8.80 -13.22
C ILE A 432 5.73 -9.31 -14.03
N TRP A 433 4.51 -9.11 -13.53
CA TRP A 433 3.25 -9.43 -14.22
C TRP A 433 2.66 -8.26 -15.02
N HIS A 434 3.19 -7.04 -14.82
CA HIS A 434 2.65 -5.79 -15.35
C HIS A 434 3.59 -5.11 -16.35
N LEU A 435 4.89 -5.06 -16.04
CA LEU A 435 5.91 -4.38 -16.83
C LEU A 435 6.70 -5.37 -17.72
N PRO A 436 7.17 -4.95 -18.92
CA PRO A 436 8.00 -5.80 -19.78
C PRO A 436 9.38 -6.09 -19.18
N LYS A 437 9.85 -7.34 -19.26
CA LYS A 437 11.23 -7.71 -18.82
C LYS A 437 12.34 -6.89 -19.49
N ASN A 438 12.15 -6.48 -20.75
CA ASN A 438 13.09 -5.58 -21.42
C ASN A 438 12.72 -4.12 -21.12
N TYR A 439 13.34 -3.56 -20.09
CA TYR A 439 13.09 -2.21 -19.58
C TYR A 439 13.41 -1.09 -20.57
N SER A 440 14.43 -1.27 -21.43
CA SER A 440 14.77 -0.31 -22.50
C SER A 440 13.63 -0.08 -23.52
N LYS A 441 12.56 -0.88 -23.47
CA LYS A 441 11.36 -0.62 -24.27
C LYS A 441 10.47 0.50 -23.71
N TYR A 442 10.49 0.77 -22.41
CA TYR A 442 9.53 1.69 -21.77
C TYR A 442 10.15 2.71 -20.80
N SER A 443 11.42 2.55 -20.39
CA SER A 443 12.07 3.44 -19.43
C SER A 443 13.56 3.62 -19.69
N VAL A 444 14.12 4.72 -19.18
CA VAL A 444 15.57 4.99 -19.15
C VAL A 444 16.11 4.63 -17.77
N TYR A 445 17.34 4.12 -17.70
CA TYR A 445 18.06 3.90 -16.45
C TYR A 445 19.28 4.83 -16.37
N ILE A 446 19.40 5.60 -15.28
CA ILE A 446 20.56 6.46 -15.00
C ILE A 446 21.01 6.19 -13.56
N PRO A 447 22.08 5.40 -13.31
CA PRO A 447 22.47 5.00 -11.96
C PRO A 447 22.68 6.20 -11.02
N GLU A 448 22.00 6.20 -9.87
CA GLU A 448 22.01 7.32 -8.92
C GLU A 448 23.41 7.77 -8.47
N TYR A 449 24.36 6.86 -8.30
CA TYR A 449 25.72 7.19 -7.84
C TYR A 449 26.46 8.08 -8.86
N LEU A 450 26.34 7.80 -10.16
CA LEU A 450 26.92 8.63 -11.22
C LEU A 450 26.34 10.05 -11.26
N VAL A 451 25.10 10.23 -10.79
CA VAL A 451 24.45 11.54 -10.66
C VAL A 451 24.92 12.23 -9.38
N ARG A 452 25.02 11.52 -8.25
CA ARG A 452 25.57 12.04 -6.97
C ARG A 452 27.02 12.51 -7.10
N GLU A 453 27.84 11.76 -7.82
CA GLU A 453 29.24 12.07 -8.09
C GLU A 453 29.42 13.18 -9.15
N LYS A 454 28.32 13.72 -9.71
CA LYS A 454 28.28 14.63 -10.86
C LYS A 454 29.00 14.09 -12.13
N ASN A 455 29.30 12.79 -12.16
CA ASN A 455 29.90 12.05 -13.28
C ASN A 455 28.96 11.95 -14.51
N VAL A 456 27.65 12.07 -14.32
CA VAL A 456 26.64 12.03 -15.41
C VAL A 456 25.66 13.21 -15.32
N SER A 457 25.47 13.87 -16.47
CA SER A 457 24.40 14.85 -16.68
C SER A 457 23.16 14.17 -17.26
N ILE A 458 22.03 14.28 -16.55
CA ILE A 458 20.74 13.72 -16.94
C ILE A 458 20.29 14.29 -18.30
N GLU A 459 20.43 15.61 -18.48
CA GLU A 459 20.09 16.30 -19.73
C GLU A 459 20.87 15.72 -20.92
N LYS A 460 22.19 15.54 -20.80
CA LYS A 460 23.02 14.98 -21.88
C LYS A 460 22.62 13.55 -22.24
N VAL A 461 22.30 12.71 -21.24
CA VAL A 461 21.82 11.33 -21.49
C VAL A 461 20.49 11.34 -22.24
N LEU A 462 19.54 12.18 -21.83
CA LEU A 462 18.20 12.22 -22.43
C LEU A 462 18.20 12.89 -23.82
N LEU A 463 19.07 13.88 -24.08
CA LEU A 463 19.31 14.44 -25.41
C LEU A 463 19.98 13.43 -26.38
N GLY A 464 20.71 12.44 -25.85
CA GLY A 464 21.31 11.37 -26.66
C GLY A 464 20.30 10.36 -27.23
N ILE A 465 19.05 10.38 -26.75
CA ILE A 465 17.99 9.46 -27.20
C ILE A 465 17.26 10.09 -28.40
N SER A 466 17.45 9.52 -29.60
CA SER A 466 16.82 10.05 -30.83
C SER A 466 15.29 10.07 -30.75
N GLU A 467 14.63 11.07 -31.36
CA GLU A 467 13.16 11.22 -31.35
C GLU A 467 12.39 10.00 -31.89
N LYS A 468 13.01 9.22 -32.80
CA LYS A 468 12.48 7.92 -33.25
C LYS A 468 12.39 6.92 -32.10
N GLU A 469 13.40 6.88 -31.24
CA GLU A 469 13.46 6.02 -30.07
C GLU A 469 12.57 6.54 -28.94
N VAL A 470 12.54 7.87 -28.70
CA VAL A 470 11.57 8.50 -27.77
C VAL A 470 10.14 8.12 -28.16
N SER A 471 9.80 8.20 -29.46
CA SER A 471 8.47 7.81 -29.94
C SER A 471 8.20 6.31 -29.83
N ARG A 472 9.21 5.45 -30.04
CA ARG A 472 9.10 3.99 -29.82
C ARG A 472 8.83 3.67 -28.36
N MET A 473 9.55 4.30 -27.43
CA MET A 473 9.36 4.12 -25.99
C MET A 473 8.01 4.66 -25.53
N ARG A 474 7.58 5.83 -26.05
CA ARG A 474 6.28 6.44 -25.74
C ARG A 474 5.10 5.54 -26.12
N GLU A 475 5.14 4.87 -27.27
CA GLU A 475 4.07 3.92 -27.64
C GLU A 475 4.03 2.69 -26.73
N GLU A 476 5.17 2.14 -26.30
CA GLU A 476 5.18 1.05 -25.30
C GLU A 476 4.56 1.55 -23.98
N VAL A 477 4.98 2.72 -23.47
CA VAL A 477 4.40 3.34 -22.26
C VAL A 477 2.88 3.51 -22.39
N VAL A 478 2.38 4.00 -23.53
CA VAL A 478 0.94 4.11 -23.80
C VAL A 478 0.25 2.74 -23.80
N ARG A 479 0.89 1.69 -24.32
CA ARG A 479 0.38 0.30 -24.29
C ARG A 479 0.43 -0.33 -22.89
N LEU A 480 1.23 0.20 -21.96
CA LEU A 480 1.26 -0.24 -20.56
C LEU A 480 0.14 0.37 -19.70
N ILE A 481 -0.42 1.54 -20.09
CA ILE A 481 -1.50 2.24 -19.35
C ILE A 481 -2.56 1.29 -18.75
N PRO A 482 -3.26 0.42 -19.51
CA PRO A 482 -4.26 -0.48 -18.93
C PRO A 482 -3.69 -1.41 -17.84
N LYS A 483 -2.47 -1.94 -18.01
CA LYS A 483 -1.84 -2.89 -17.09
C LYS A 483 -1.42 -2.27 -15.75
N VAL A 484 -1.43 -0.94 -15.64
CA VAL A 484 -1.01 -0.18 -14.45
C VAL A 484 -2.12 0.62 -13.77
N ILE A 485 -3.35 0.59 -14.32
CA ILE A 485 -4.53 1.21 -13.73
C ILE A 485 -5.49 0.15 -13.20
N TYR A 486 -6.42 0.58 -12.35
CA TYR A 486 -7.51 -0.25 -11.84
C TYR A 486 -8.83 0.38 -12.29
N SER A 487 -9.64 -0.30 -13.10
CA SER A 487 -10.99 0.17 -13.45
C SER A 487 -11.83 0.41 -12.20
N ASN A 488 -12.74 1.37 -12.28
CA ASN A 488 -13.62 1.77 -11.18
C ASN A 488 -14.38 0.56 -10.63
N PRO A 489 -14.30 0.24 -9.31
CA PRO A 489 -14.90 -0.95 -8.73
C PRO A 489 -16.42 -1.09 -8.91
N ALA A 490 -17.16 -0.01 -9.18
CA ALA A 490 -18.58 -0.04 -9.50
C ALA A 490 -18.90 -0.50 -10.94
N SER A 491 -17.89 -0.96 -11.68
CA SER A 491 -17.94 -1.29 -13.11
C SER A 491 -16.86 -2.33 -13.46
N ARG A 492 -16.87 -2.84 -14.69
CA ARG A 492 -15.88 -3.80 -15.20
C ARG A 492 -15.58 -3.51 -16.67
N LEU A 493 -14.33 -3.65 -17.07
CA LEU A 493 -13.91 -3.60 -18.47
C LEU A 493 -14.31 -4.91 -19.18
N GLU A 494 -14.48 -4.86 -20.50
CA GLU A 494 -15.01 -5.98 -21.30
C GLU A 494 -13.91 -6.71 -22.08
N THR A 495 -12.98 -5.96 -22.69
CA THR A 495 -11.90 -6.47 -23.55
C THR A 495 -10.50 -6.15 -23.02
N VAL A 496 -10.40 -5.20 -22.09
CA VAL A 496 -9.13 -4.70 -21.53
C VAL A 496 -8.85 -5.33 -20.16
N GLU A 497 -7.87 -6.25 -20.09
CA GLU A 497 -7.30 -6.73 -18.81
C GLU A 497 -6.50 -5.60 -18.13
N ASP A 498 -6.87 -5.21 -16.91
CA ASP A 498 -6.19 -4.16 -16.14
C ASP A 498 -5.30 -4.70 -15.00
N ALA A 499 -4.77 -3.83 -14.13
CA ALA A 499 -3.86 -4.24 -13.05
C ALA A 499 -4.49 -5.25 -12.06
N PHE A 500 -5.80 -5.18 -11.78
CA PHE A 500 -6.46 -6.20 -10.96
C PHE A 500 -6.53 -7.53 -11.73
N ASP A 501 -6.90 -7.50 -13.01
CA ASP A 501 -7.06 -8.72 -13.80
C ASP A 501 -5.71 -9.43 -14.02
N LYS A 502 -4.63 -8.66 -14.25
CA LYS A 502 -3.24 -9.18 -14.30
C LYS A 502 -2.79 -9.79 -12.99
N ALA A 503 -3.10 -9.15 -11.86
CA ALA A 503 -2.73 -9.64 -10.53
C ALA A 503 -3.44 -10.95 -10.17
N VAL A 504 -4.77 -11.03 -10.38
CA VAL A 504 -5.54 -12.26 -10.15
C VAL A 504 -5.07 -13.39 -11.05
N LYS A 505 -4.78 -13.10 -12.33
CA LYS A 505 -4.22 -14.08 -13.27
C LYS A 505 -2.85 -14.61 -12.83
N GLY A 506 -1.93 -13.74 -12.43
CA GLY A 506 -0.60 -14.13 -11.93
C GLY A 506 -0.66 -15.01 -10.67
N VAL A 507 -1.61 -14.74 -9.78
CA VAL A 507 -1.90 -15.61 -8.63
C VAL A 507 -2.42 -16.98 -9.09
N VAL A 508 -3.43 -17.03 -9.95
CA VAL A 508 -4.01 -18.29 -10.45
C VAL A 508 -2.96 -19.15 -11.15
N GLU A 509 -2.17 -18.57 -12.05
CA GLU A 509 -1.08 -19.26 -12.75
C GLU A 509 -0.01 -19.79 -11.76
N ARG A 510 0.29 -19.03 -10.68
CA ARG A 510 1.20 -19.47 -9.60
C ARG A 510 0.63 -20.62 -8.77
N VAL A 511 -0.66 -20.58 -8.42
CA VAL A 511 -1.29 -21.62 -7.60
C VAL A 511 -1.48 -22.90 -8.40
N GLU A 512 -1.86 -22.84 -9.67
CA GLU A 512 -1.94 -24.04 -10.52
C GLU A 512 -0.54 -24.62 -10.83
N LYS A 513 0.52 -23.79 -10.97
CA LYS A 513 1.92 -24.29 -10.98
C LYS A 513 2.22 -25.10 -9.72
N ARG A 514 1.94 -24.55 -8.53
CA ARG A 514 2.13 -25.21 -7.22
C ARG A 514 1.34 -26.51 -7.09
N ARG A 515 0.08 -26.53 -7.56
CA ARG A 515 -0.81 -27.71 -7.54
C ARG A 515 -0.27 -28.83 -8.43
N ARG A 516 0.24 -28.51 -9.62
CA ARG A 516 0.91 -29.48 -10.50
C ARG A 516 2.17 -30.04 -9.85
N GLU A 517 3.05 -29.18 -9.35
CA GLU A 517 4.32 -29.61 -8.73
C GLU A 517 4.10 -30.51 -7.51
N SER A 518 3.12 -30.18 -6.66
CA SER A 518 2.74 -31.03 -5.52
C SER A 518 2.19 -32.41 -5.93
N ARG A 519 1.65 -32.57 -7.15
CA ARG A 519 1.26 -33.88 -7.72
C ARG A 519 2.45 -34.63 -8.32
N GLU A 520 3.46 -33.91 -8.78
CA GLU A 520 4.72 -34.46 -9.31
C GLU A 520 5.78 -34.74 -8.23
N GLY A 521 5.48 -34.48 -6.95
CA GLY A 521 6.43 -34.64 -5.84
C GLY A 521 7.54 -33.56 -5.79
N LYS A 522 7.31 -32.40 -6.42
CA LYS A 522 8.27 -31.30 -6.57
C LYS A 522 7.82 -30.06 -5.81
N ASP A 523 8.76 -29.15 -5.51
CA ASP A 523 8.44 -27.79 -5.08
C ASP A 523 9.48 -26.80 -5.64
N SER A 524 9.17 -26.19 -6.78
CA SER A 524 10.07 -25.25 -7.46
C SER A 524 10.29 -23.95 -6.68
N SER A 525 9.55 -23.72 -5.58
CA SER A 525 9.82 -22.58 -4.69
C SER A 525 11.00 -22.80 -3.75
N MET A 526 11.60 -24.00 -3.74
CA MET A 526 12.85 -24.31 -3.02
C MET A 526 14.10 -24.32 -3.92
N ASP A 527 13.96 -24.22 -5.24
CA ASP A 527 15.07 -24.26 -6.22
C ASP A 527 16.12 -23.13 -6.04
N PHE A 528 15.80 -22.09 -5.28
CA PHE A 528 16.66 -20.92 -5.07
C PHE A 528 16.61 -20.41 -3.61
N PRO A 529 17.72 -19.84 -3.09
CA PRO A 529 17.74 -19.14 -1.81
C PRO A 529 16.78 -17.94 -1.77
N GLU A 530 16.14 -17.71 -0.63
CA GLU A 530 15.17 -16.62 -0.41
C GLU A 530 15.73 -15.25 -0.82
N GLY A 531 16.96 -14.94 -0.38
CA GLY A 531 17.70 -13.73 -0.69
C GLY A 531 18.19 -13.60 -2.13
N ALA A 532 17.95 -14.59 -3.00
CA ALA A 532 18.25 -14.58 -4.43
C ALA A 532 16.99 -14.61 -5.32
N SER A 533 15.80 -14.51 -4.72
CA SER A 533 14.51 -14.54 -5.41
C SER A 533 14.38 -13.52 -6.54
N TRP A 534 14.85 -12.29 -6.33
CA TRP A 534 14.86 -11.24 -7.35
C TRP A 534 15.63 -11.63 -8.62
N LYS A 535 16.79 -12.29 -8.48
CA LYS A 535 17.61 -12.78 -9.59
C LYS A 535 16.88 -13.84 -10.40
N TYR A 536 16.23 -14.78 -9.70
CA TYR A 536 15.52 -15.88 -10.31
C TYR A 536 14.29 -15.39 -11.09
N TYR A 537 13.51 -14.47 -10.52
CA TYR A 537 12.36 -13.89 -11.22
C TYR A 537 12.76 -13.01 -12.42
N LEU A 538 13.88 -12.28 -12.32
CA LEU A 538 14.44 -11.50 -13.43
C LEU A 538 15.00 -12.39 -14.54
N THR A 539 15.98 -13.24 -14.22
CA THR A 539 16.85 -13.94 -15.18
C THR A 539 16.52 -15.43 -15.41
N GLY A 540 15.79 -16.07 -14.50
CA GLY A 540 15.65 -17.53 -14.43
C GLY A 540 16.81 -18.24 -13.71
N THR A 541 17.79 -17.50 -13.18
CA THR A 541 19.00 -18.03 -12.52
C THR A 541 19.33 -17.26 -11.23
N THR A 542 20.26 -17.79 -10.44
CA THR A 542 20.78 -17.15 -9.21
C THR A 542 22.22 -16.62 -9.33
N GLY A 543 22.77 -16.59 -10.54
CA GLY A 543 24.18 -16.22 -10.81
C GLY A 543 24.56 -14.78 -10.46
N LYS A 544 25.85 -14.43 -10.59
CA LYS A 544 26.34 -13.06 -10.36
C LYS A 544 25.68 -12.08 -11.35
N HIS A 545 25.21 -10.93 -10.86
CA HIS A 545 24.51 -9.92 -11.66
C HIS A 545 25.09 -8.52 -11.38
N GLU A 546 25.07 -7.61 -12.36
CA GLU A 546 25.60 -6.23 -12.20
C GLU A 546 24.87 -5.38 -11.15
N TRP A 547 23.72 -5.87 -10.65
CA TRP A 547 22.90 -5.24 -9.62
C TRP A 547 23.10 -5.84 -8.23
N ASP A 548 23.99 -6.83 -8.07
CA ASP A 548 24.27 -7.46 -6.77
C ASP A 548 24.70 -6.42 -5.72
N ARG A 549 25.51 -5.44 -6.14
CA ARG A 549 25.94 -4.27 -5.34
C ARG A 549 24.81 -3.36 -4.81
N PHE A 550 23.58 -3.51 -5.31
CA PHE A 550 22.41 -2.72 -4.88
C PHE A 550 21.53 -3.47 -3.86
N PHE A 551 21.70 -4.79 -3.74
CA PHE A 551 20.86 -5.67 -2.91
C PHE A 551 21.64 -6.52 -1.90
N TYR A 552 22.96 -6.63 -2.03
CA TYR A 552 23.82 -7.26 -1.03
C TYR A 552 24.83 -6.23 -0.48
N PRO A 553 24.98 -6.11 0.85
CA PRO A 553 26.07 -5.31 1.43
C PRO A 553 27.43 -5.80 0.94
N ALA A 554 28.40 -4.89 0.82
CA ALA A 554 29.73 -5.19 0.25
C ALA A 554 30.43 -6.40 0.91
N ALA A 555 30.22 -6.62 2.21
CA ALA A 555 30.78 -7.76 2.95
C ALA A 555 30.33 -9.15 2.43
N ALA A 556 29.27 -9.23 1.63
CA ALA A 556 28.82 -10.46 0.98
C ALA A 556 29.43 -10.68 -0.42
N ALA A 557 30.18 -9.71 -0.96
CA ALA A 557 30.85 -9.87 -2.25
C ALA A 557 32.14 -10.70 -2.10
N GLU A 558 32.92 -10.46 -1.04
CA GLU A 558 34.24 -11.06 -0.80
C GLU A 558 34.16 -12.56 -0.47
N THR A 559 33.08 -13.01 0.16
CA THR A 559 32.80 -14.45 0.36
C THR A 559 32.42 -15.19 -0.93
N SER A 560 32.17 -14.48 -2.03
CA SER A 560 31.92 -15.07 -3.36
C SER A 560 33.19 -15.23 -4.21
N SER A 561 34.37 -14.98 -3.64
CA SER A 561 35.69 -15.14 -4.25
C SER A 561 36.60 -16.16 -3.55
N SER A 562 36.14 -16.76 -2.45
CA SER A 562 36.86 -17.80 -1.69
C SER A 562 36.28 -19.22 -1.84
N MET A 563 35.32 -19.40 -2.76
CA MET A 563 34.79 -20.69 -3.18
C MET A 563 34.87 -20.82 -4.71
N SER A 564 36.07 -21.15 -5.18
CA SER A 564 36.41 -21.53 -6.56
C SER A 564 37.55 -22.53 -6.55
#